data_AF-A0AAV7I2G5-F1
#
_entry.id   AF-A0AAV7I2G5-F1
#
_cell.length_a   1.000
_cell.length_b   1.000
_cell.length_c   1.000
_cell.angle_alpha   90.00
_cell.angle_beta   90.00
_cell.angle_gamma   90.00
#
_symmetry.space_group_name_H-M   'P 1'
#
loop_
_entity.id
_entity.type
_entity.pdbx_description
1 polymer ?
#
loop_
_entity_poly.entity_id
_entity_poly.type
_entity_poly.pdbx_seq_one_letter_code
_entity_poly.pdbx_strand_id
1 'polypeptide(L)'
;MFTLMLQDLEFSGNRLRELNNDTLLPYTSLSYVYFVDNFISSIEDGAFIKLQNLQVLDLTTNAISGFPKNVLSLPQLRSLYLSDNKLEDNALEPISSLEDSTVELLDLSKNLLTKLPPARAFTQLKELNVSANSISTIKASDVSAFCSLHTLDLSKNRLTFHDSCECLELNAWIKFRKIKILPQKIICDSSTSNTDKCSVTQSLEQLISNETLRAYDNCKNNIVMHNQMIRTRTTWIVVSSCFIVIIIALIVLFLIYKRNAKRKFRNKKELAASHQVNDELLNINSINDKK
;
A
#
# COMPACT_ATOMS: atom_id res chain seq x y z
N MET A 1 4.72 17.83 26.46
CA MET A 1 3.38 18.19 25.97
C MET A 1 2.95 17.07 25.01
N PHE A 2 2.20 16.09 25.51
CA PHE A 2 1.65 15.03 24.66
C PHE A 2 0.38 15.59 24.01
N THR A 3 0.47 16.06 22.77
CA THR A 3 -0.72 16.31 21.96
C THR A 3 -1.32 14.95 21.62
N LEU A 4 -2.49 14.66 22.17
CA LEU A 4 -3.31 13.53 21.75
C LEU A 4 -3.62 13.74 20.26
N MET A 5 -2.97 12.98 19.39
CA MET A 5 -3.23 13.03 17.96
C MET A 5 -4.41 12.09 17.68
N LEU A 6 -5.44 12.61 17.01
CA LEU A 6 -6.61 11.83 16.65
C LEU A 6 -6.19 10.71 15.69
N GLN A 7 -6.40 9.46 16.09
CA GLN A 7 -6.16 8.26 15.27
C GLN A 7 -7.45 7.75 14.64
N ASP A 8 -8.58 7.97 15.30
CA ASP A 8 -9.89 7.46 14.90
C ASP A 8 -10.82 8.64 14.65
N LEU A 9 -11.38 8.74 13.45
CA LEU A 9 -12.40 9.72 13.10
C LEU A 9 -13.72 8.98 12.83
N GLU A 10 -14.63 9.08 13.80
CA GLU A 10 -16.00 8.61 13.67
C GLU A 10 -16.91 9.79 13.30
N PHE A 11 -17.49 9.75 12.10
CA PHE A 11 -18.42 10.76 11.62
C PHE A 11 -19.62 10.14 10.86
N SER A 12 -19.95 8.90 11.19
CA SER A 12 -21.08 8.18 10.61
C SER A 12 -22.44 8.76 11.05
N GLY A 13 -23.49 8.55 10.25
CA GLY A 13 -24.85 9.01 10.56
C GLY A 13 -25.04 10.53 10.49
N ASN A 14 -24.22 11.20 9.68
CA ASN A 14 -24.24 12.65 9.52
C ASN A 14 -24.82 13.04 8.15
N ARG A 15 -24.56 14.29 7.72
CA ARG A 15 -25.06 14.85 6.46
C ARG A 15 -23.95 15.33 5.54
N LEU A 16 -22.76 14.73 5.61
CA LEU A 16 -21.66 15.06 4.70
C LEU A 16 -22.09 14.76 3.27
N ARG A 17 -21.78 15.68 2.34
CA ARG A 17 -22.12 15.56 0.92
C ARG A 17 -20.90 15.48 0.02
N GLU A 18 -19.79 16.05 0.48
CA GLU A 18 -18.57 16.14 -0.28
C GLU A 18 -17.35 16.04 0.64
N LEU A 19 -16.27 15.49 0.10
CA LEU A 19 -14.95 15.51 0.69
C LEU A 19 -14.01 16.21 -0.29
N ASN A 20 -13.54 17.39 0.07
CA ASN A 20 -12.56 18.14 -0.70
C ASN A 20 -11.13 17.91 -0.17
N ASN A 21 -10.14 18.42 -0.89
CA ASN A 21 -8.72 18.27 -0.55
C ASN A 21 -8.34 18.85 0.83
N ASP A 22 -9.12 19.79 1.35
CA ASP A 22 -8.85 20.46 2.62
C ASP A 22 -9.58 19.80 3.82
N THR A 23 -10.60 18.98 3.56
CA THR A 23 -11.52 18.44 4.59
C THR A 23 -10.77 17.68 5.68
N LEU A 24 -9.77 16.88 5.30
CA LEU A 24 -8.97 16.06 6.23
C LEU A 24 -7.51 16.51 6.37
N LEU A 25 -7.16 17.67 5.79
CA LEU A 25 -5.79 18.17 5.74
C LEU A 25 -5.14 18.30 7.14
N PRO A 26 -5.84 18.75 8.21
CA PRO A 26 -5.24 18.87 9.54
C PRO A 26 -5.00 17.53 10.26
N TYR A 27 -5.69 16.45 9.84
CA TYR A 27 -5.77 15.20 10.59
C TYR A 27 -4.82 14.12 10.05
N THR A 28 -3.55 14.47 9.84
CA THR A 28 -2.55 13.60 9.19
C THR A 28 -2.18 12.35 9.99
N SER A 29 -2.60 12.26 11.25
CA SER A 29 -2.33 11.12 12.14
C SER A 29 -3.44 10.06 12.13
N LEU A 30 -4.50 10.24 11.34
CA LEU A 30 -5.61 9.29 11.28
C LEU A 30 -5.17 7.93 10.75
N SER A 31 -5.66 6.88 11.41
CA SER A 31 -5.54 5.48 11.04
C SER A 31 -6.88 4.83 10.72
N TYR A 32 -7.97 5.33 11.29
CA TYR A 32 -9.31 4.78 11.09
C TYR A 32 -10.28 5.92 10.79
N VAL A 33 -10.99 5.84 9.66
CA VAL A 33 -11.96 6.86 9.25
C VAL A 33 -13.27 6.18 8.89
N TYR A 34 -14.34 6.59 9.57
CA TYR A 34 -15.69 6.08 9.40
C TYR A 34 -16.63 7.22 8.99
N PHE A 35 -17.15 7.11 7.77
CA PHE A 35 -18.13 8.03 7.18
C PHE A 35 -19.42 7.29 6.77
N VAL A 36 -19.77 6.25 7.53
CA VAL A 36 -20.92 5.40 7.21
C VAL A 36 -22.22 6.21 7.27
N ASP A 37 -23.19 5.93 6.41
CA ASP A 37 -24.51 6.57 6.45
C ASP A 37 -24.42 8.09 6.41
N ASN A 38 -23.87 8.60 5.31
CA ASN A 38 -23.82 10.02 4.96
C ASN A 38 -24.42 10.20 3.54
N PHE A 39 -24.29 11.40 2.97
CA PHE A 39 -24.73 11.71 1.61
C PHE A 39 -23.56 12.00 0.67
N ILE A 40 -22.38 11.43 0.94
CA ILE A 40 -21.16 11.74 0.16
C ILE A 40 -21.38 11.26 -1.28
N SER A 41 -21.40 12.21 -2.21
CA SER A 41 -21.51 11.93 -3.64
C SER A 41 -20.28 12.36 -4.43
N SER A 42 -19.48 13.27 -3.86
CA SER A 42 -18.25 13.77 -4.49
C SER A 42 -17.07 13.66 -3.55
N ILE A 43 -15.97 13.11 -4.04
CA ILE A 43 -14.70 13.01 -3.33
C ILE A 43 -13.64 13.53 -4.28
N GLU A 44 -12.98 14.63 -3.91
CA GLU A 44 -11.85 15.13 -4.69
C GLU A 44 -10.66 14.17 -4.59
N ASP A 45 -9.90 14.08 -5.68
CA ASP A 45 -8.75 13.18 -5.82
C ASP A 45 -7.77 13.27 -4.62
N GLY A 46 -7.55 14.46 -4.06
CA GLY A 46 -6.60 14.68 -2.97
C GLY A 46 -7.17 14.54 -1.55
N ALA A 47 -8.47 14.26 -1.37
CA ALA A 47 -9.15 14.29 -0.07
C ALA A 47 -8.46 13.45 1.02
N PHE A 48 -7.80 12.34 0.63
CA PHE A 48 -7.15 11.42 1.55
C PHE A 48 -5.62 11.38 1.45
N ILE A 49 -5.01 12.14 0.54
CA ILE A 49 -3.59 11.95 0.15
C ILE A 49 -2.59 12.19 1.30
N LYS A 50 -2.99 12.96 2.32
CA LYS A 50 -2.14 13.26 3.49
C LYS A 50 -2.27 12.22 4.61
N LEU A 51 -3.20 11.28 4.53
CA LEU A 51 -3.47 10.29 5.57
C LEU A 51 -2.54 9.08 5.44
N GLN A 52 -1.23 9.31 5.59
CA GLN A 52 -0.19 8.29 5.35
C GLN A 52 -0.24 7.12 6.34
N ASN A 53 -0.95 7.28 7.46
CA ASN A 53 -1.17 6.25 8.49
C ASN A 53 -2.54 5.58 8.38
N LEU A 54 -3.36 5.91 7.37
CA LEU A 54 -4.71 5.38 7.21
C LEU A 54 -4.65 3.87 6.94
N GLN A 55 -5.34 3.10 7.77
CA GLN A 55 -5.45 1.64 7.69
C GLN A 55 -6.85 1.20 7.28
N VAL A 56 -7.87 1.90 7.76
CA VAL A 56 -9.28 1.61 7.48
C VAL A 56 -9.99 2.86 7.00
N LEU A 57 -10.67 2.74 5.86
CA LEU A 57 -11.60 3.75 5.35
C LEU A 57 -12.96 3.09 5.11
N ASP A 58 -13.97 3.56 5.83
CA ASP A 58 -15.35 3.12 5.66
C ASP A 58 -16.21 4.25 5.09
N LEU A 59 -16.70 4.04 3.87
CA LEU A 59 -17.59 4.92 3.11
C LEU A 59 -18.93 4.23 2.81
N THR A 60 -19.29 3.21 3.61
CA THR A 60 -20.52 2.44 3.45
C THR A 60 -21.77 3.32 3.51
N THR A 61 -22.79 3.01 2.71
CA THR A 61 -24.08 3.71 2.71
C THR A 61 -23.89 5.21 2.45
N ASN A 62 -23.49 5.52 1.22
CA ASN A 62 -23.33 6.89 0.72
C ASN A 62 -23.92 6.99 -0.70
N ALA A 63 -23.62 8.07 -1.42
CA ALA A 63 -24.08 8.30 -2.80
C ALA A 63 -22.93 8.35 -3.81
N ILE A 64 -21.83 7.65 -3.53
CA ILE A 64 -20.58 7.71 -4.31
C ILE A 64 -20.78 7.00 -5.65
N SER A 65 -20.52 7.73 -6.74
CA SER A 65 -20.55 7.19 -8.11
C SER A 65 -19.16 7.09 -8.76
N GLY A 66 -18.13 7.72 -8.17
CA GLY A 66 -16.75 7.65 -8.66
C GLY A 66 -15.83 7.01 -7.62
N PHE A 67 -15.00 6.05 -8.03
CA PHE A 67 -14.10 5.37 -7.11
C PHE A 67 -12.98 6.33 -6.63
N PRO A 68 -12.69 6.42 -5.32
CA PRO A 68 -11.68 7.33 -4.78
C PRO A 68 -10.25 6.79 -5.01
N LYS A 69 -9.81 6.69 -6.26
CA LYS A 69 -8.60 5.96 -6.71
C LYS A 69 -7.32 6.25 -5.91
N ASN A 70 -7.13 7.48 -5.44
CA ASN A 70 -5.91 7.87 -4.74
C ASN A 70 -5.77 7.24 -3.35
N VAL A 71 -6.84 6.70 -2.76
CA VAL A 71 -6.75 5.93 -1.51
C VAL A 71 -5.92 4.65 -1.71
N LEU A 72 -5.88 4.11 -2.94
CA LEU A 72 -5.08 2.93 -3.26
C LEU A 72 -3.57 3.19 -3.25
N SER A 73 -3.15 4.47 -3.29
CA SER A 73 -1.75 4.86 -3.15
C SER A 73 -1.28 4.97 -1.69
N LEU A 74 -2.20 4.85 -0.73
CA LEU A 74 -1.87 4.98 0.69
C LEU A 74 -1.11 3.73 1.17
N PRO A 75 0.07 3.88 1.80
CA PRO A 75 0.97 2.77 2.08
C PRO A 75 0.49 1.83 3.20
N GLN A 76 -0.40 2.33 4.07
CA GLN A 76 -0.89 1.59 5.24
C GLN A 76 -2.34 1.13 5.09
N LEU A 77 -3.03 1.45 3.99
CA LEU A 77 -4.43 1.09 3.83
C LEU A 77 -4.59 -0.43 3.71
N ARG A 78 -5.45 -1.03 4.52
CA ARG A 78 -5.70 -2.48 4.51
C ARG A 78 -7.16 -2.80 4.23
N SER A 79 -8.09 -1.97 4.70
CA SER A 79 -9.52 -2.20 4.53
C SER A 79 -10.20 -0.99 3.92
N LEU A 80 -10.91 -1.24 2.82
CA LEU A 80 -11.71 -0.24 2.13
C LEU A 80 -13.14 -0.74 1.98
N TYR A 81 -14.08 -0.05 2.61
CA TYR A 81 -15.50 -0.36 2.53
C TYR A 81 -16.20 0.72 1.71
N LEU A 82 -16.84 0.30 0.62
CA LEU A 82 -17.60 1.12 -0.32
C LEU A 82 -18.98 0.48 -0.57
N SER A 83 -19.45 -0.32 0.38
CA SER A 83 -20.72 -1.02 0.24
C SER A 83 -21.89 -0.04 0.21
N ASP A 84 -22.98 -0.40 -0.48
CA ASP A 84 -24.21 0.41 -0.54
C ASP A 84 -23.96 1.83 -1.08
N ASN A 85 -23.43 1.88 -2.31
CA ASN A 85 -23.13 3.10 -3.05
C ASN A 85 -23.66 2.97 -4.49
N LYS A 86 -23.21 3.84 -5.41
CA LYS A 86 -23.66 3.90 -6.80
C LYS A 86 -22.52 3.63 -7.79
N LEU A 87 -21.59 2.76 -7.43
CA LEU A 87 -20.45 2.43 -8.29
C LEU A 87 -20.90 1.53 -9.45
N GLU A 88 -20.61 1.98 -10.66
CA GLU A 88 -20.76 1.24 -11.92
C GLU A 88 -19.37 0.88 -12.46
N ASP A 89 -19.29 0.05 -13.51
CA ASP A 89 -18.00 -0.42 -14.05
C ASP A 89 -17.08 0.73 -14.50
N ASN A 90 -17.66 1.80 -15.07
CA ASN A 90 -16.92 2.99 -15.52
C ASN A 90 -16.21 3.72 -14.35
N ALA A 91 -16.76 3.65 -13.14
CA ALA A 91 -16.16 4.24 -11.95
C ALA A 91 -14.82 3.57 -11.59
N LEU A 92 -14.60 2.33 -12.07
CA LEU A 92 -13.41 1.54 -11.83
C LEU A 92 -12.39 1.62 -12.99
N GLU A 93 -12.73 2.22 -14.12
CA GLU A 93 -11.78 2.41 -15.23
C GLU A 93 -10.49 3.15 -14.80
N PRO A 94 -10.54 4.22 -13.98
CA PRO A 94 -9.34 4.94 -13.55
C PRO A 94 -8.37 4.09 -12.72
N ILE A 95 -8.83 2.98 -12.14
CA ILE A 95 -7.97 2.06 -11.36
C ILE A 95 -7.45 0.88 -12.19
N SER A 96 -7.83 0.76 -13.46
CA SER A 96 -7.38 -0.33 -14.34
C SER A 96 -5.88 -0.32 -14.64
N SER A 97 -5.26 0.86 -14.60
CA SER A 97 -3.81 1.05 -14.77
C SER A 97 -3.03 1.12 -13.46
N LEU A 98 -3.74 1.07 -12.31
CA LEU A 98 -3.07 1.07 -11.01
C LEU A 98 -2.57 -0.32 -10.68
N GLU A 99 -1.50 -0.36 -9.89
CA GLU A 99 -0.80 -1.58 -9.51
C GLU A 99 -0.54 -1.57 -8.02
N ASP A 100 -0.54 -2.76 -7.44
CA ASP A 100 0.00 -3.04 -6.10
C ASP A 100 -0.55 -2.16 -4.97
N SER A 101 -1.87 -1.96 -4.94
CA SER A 101 -2.53 -1.45 -3.74
C SER A 101 -2.20 -2.34 -2.54
N THR A 102 -2.09 -1.71 -1.37
CA THR A 102 -1.85 -2.41 -0.11
C THR A 102 -3.12 -2.95 0.54
N VAL A 103 -4.28 -2.72 -0.09
CA VAL A 103 -5.60 -3.17 0.37
C VAL A 103 -5.67 -4.70 0.39
N GLU A 104 -6.10 -5.23 1.53
CA GLU A 104 -6.29 -6.67 1.78
C GLU A 104 -7.78 -7.04 1.84
N LEU A 105 -8.65 -6.11 2.22
CA LEU A 105 -10.11 -6.28 2.26
C LEU A 105 -10.77 -5.16 1.47
N LEU A 106 -11.60 -5.54 0.49
CA LEU A 106 -12.39 -4.63 -0.33
C LEU A 106 -13.86 -5.05 -0.31
N ASP A 107 -14.71 -4.18 0.20
CA ASP A 107 -16.17 -4.35 0.14
C ASP A 107 -16.78 -3.38 -0.88
N LEU A 108 -17.30 -3.95 -1.98
CA LEU A 108 -18.04 -3.29 -3.05
C LEU A 108 -19.48 -3.82 -3.14
N SER A 109 -19.98 -4.47 -2.09
CA SER A 109 -21.33 -5.03 -2.12
C SER A 109 -22.41 -3.96 -2.25
N LYS A 110 -23.59 -4.34 -2.77
CA LYS A 110 -24.71 -3.42 -2.98
C LYS A 110 -24.33 -2.18 -3.81
N ASN A 111 -23.65 -2.40 -4.93
CA ASN A 111 -23.39 -1.38 -5.94
C ASN A 111 -24.07 -1.79 -7.26
N LEU A 112 -23.66 -1.19 -8.37
CA LEU A 112 -24.23 -1.41 -9.71
C LEU A 112 -23.22 -2.08 -10.65
N LEU A 113 -22.26 -2.81 -10.10
CA LEU A 113 -21.19 -3.45 -10.89
C LEU A 113 -21.74 -4.60 -11.73
N THR A 114 -21.24 -4.74 -12.96
CA THR A 114 -21.52 -5.89 -13.83
C THR A 114 -20.32 -6.82 -13.99
N LYS A 115 -19.14 -6.38 -13.54
CA LYS A 115 -17.88 -7.13 -13.57
C LYS A 115 -17.14 -7.05 -12.23
N LEU A 116 -16.17 -7.93 -12.03
CA LEU A 116 -15.21 -7.79 -10.94
C LEU A 116 -14.34 -6.54 -11.13
N PRO A 117 -13.84 -5.94 -10.02
CA PRO A 117 -12.93 -4.80 -10.12
C PRO A 117 -11.60 -5.20 -10.81
N PRO A 118 -10.84 -4.24 -11.36
CA PRO A 118 -9.56 -4.55 -12.01
C PRO A 118 -8.55 -5.19 -11.05
N ALA A 119 -8.31 -6.49 -11.20
CA ALA A 119 -7.46 -7.28 -10.30
C ALA A 119 -6.01 -6.79 -10.20
N ARG A 120 -5.50 -6.14 -11.25
CA ARG A 120 -4.13 -5.59 -11.30
C ARG A 120 -3.86 -4.58 -10.18
N ALA A 121 -4.87 -3.81 -9.77
CA ALA A 121 -4.75 -2.87 -8.67
C ALA A 121 -4.69 -3.56 -7.30
N PHE A 122 -5.10 -4.83 -7.20
CA PHE A 122 -5.43 -5.51 -5.96
C PHE A 122 -4.66 -6.83 -5.77
N THR A 123 -3.36 -6.83 -6.08
CA THR A 123 -2.50 -8.03 -6.00
C THR A 123 -2.39 -8.61 -4.57
N GLN A 124 -2.56 -7.77 -3.55
CA GLN A 124 -2.50 -8.15 -2.12
C GLN A 124 -3.87 -8.49 -1.52
N LEU A 125 -4.95 -8.41 -2.31
CA LEU A 125 -6.31 -8.57 -1.82
C LEU A 125 -6.58 -10.01 -1.37
N LYS A 126 -7.05 -10.15 -0.13
CA LYS A 126 -7.39 -11.42 0.52
C LYS A 126 -8.89 -11.64 0.54
N GLU A 127 -9.66 -10.58 0.71
CA GLU A 127 -11.12 -10.64 0.84
C GLU A 127 -11.78 -9.65 -0.12
N LEU A 128 -12.63 -10.16 -0.99
CA LEU A 128 -13.43 -9.36 -1.92
C LEU A 128 -14.91 -9.66 -1.71
N ASN A 129 -15.66 -8.63 -1.33
CA ASN A 129 -17.12 -8.71 -1.29
C ASN A 129 -17.70 -7.89 -2.44
N VAL A 130 -18.32 -8.58 -3.41
CA VAL A 130 -19.06 -7.97 -4.53
C VAL A 130 -20.51 -8.45 -4.55
N SER A 131 -21.02 -8.87 -3.39
CA SER A 131 -22.39 -9.36 -3.26
C SER A 131 -23.42 -8.28 -3.58
N ALA A 132 -24.63 -8.68 -3.98
CA ALA A 132 -25.73 -7.77 -4.30
C ALA A 132 -25.37 -6.71 -5.35
N ASN A 133 -24.61 -7.11 -6.37
CA ASN A 133 -24.38 -6.32 -7.59
C ASN A 133 -25.18 -6.94 -8.76
N SER A 134 -24.86 -6.53 -9.99
CA SER A 134 -25.44 -7.08 -11.23
C SER A 134 -24.44 -7.88 -12.05
N ILE A 135 -23.48 -8.55 -11.39
CA ILE A 135 -22.47 -9.37 -12.07
C ILE A 135 -23.17 -10.58 -12.69
N SER A 136 -23.03 -10.74 -14.01
CA SER A 136 -23.72 -11.78 -14.77
C SER A 136 -22.79 -12.82 -15.37
N THR A 137 -21.51 -12.50 -15.60
CA THR A 137 -20.53 -13.41 -16.22
C THR A 137 -19.24 -13.35 -15.44
N ILE A 138 -18.63 -14.51 -15.18
CA ILE A 138 -17.37 -14.61 -14.46
C ILE A 138 -16.61 -15.86 -14.90
N LYS A 139 -15.34 -15.67 -15.29
CA LYS A 139 -14.43 -16.74 -15.66
C LYS A 139 -13.51 -17.11 -14.51
N ALA A 140 -12.93 -18.30 -14.59
CA ALA A 140 -11.84 -18.69 -13.70
C ALA A 140 -10.65 -17.73 -13.79
N SER A 141 -10.34 -17.22 -15.00
CA SER A 141 -9.26 -16.25 -15.23
C SER A 141 -9.50 -14.89 -14.57
N ASP A 142 -10.75 -14.44 -14.46
CA ASP A 142 -11.11 -13.20 -13.75
C ASP A 142 -10.81 -13.32 -12.24
N VAL A 143 -11.07 -14.48 -11.66
CA VAL A 143 -10.78 -14.76 -10.22
C VAL A 143 -9.31 -15.06 -10.00
N SER A 144 -8.66 -15.79 -10.91
CA SER A 144 -7.25 -16.18 -10.75
C SER A 144 -6.29 -15.00 -10.81
N ALA A 145 -6.68 -13.91 -11.47
CA ALA A 145 -5.96 -12.65 -11.47
C ALA A 145 -5.82 -12.02 -10.07
N PHE A 146 -6.67 -12.39 -9.09
CA PHE A 146 -6.49 -12.05 -7.68
C PHE A 146 -5.66 -13.11 -6.97
N CYS A 147 -4.36 -13.13 -7.20
CA CYS A 147 -3.49 -14.24 -6.78
C CYS A 147 -3.32 -14.44 -5.26
N SER A 148 -3.76 -13.47 -4.45
CA SER A 148 -3.74 -13.52 -2.98
C SER A 148 -5.12 -13.73 -2.36
N LEU A 149 -6.17 -13.94 -3.16
CA LEU A 149 -7.54 -14.04 -2.69
C LEU A 149 -7.79 -15.32 -1.89
N HIS A 150 -8.47 -15.17 -0.76
CA HIS A 150 -8.88 -16.25 0.14
C HIS A 150 -10.40 -16.29 0.33
N THR A 151 -11.07 -15.15 0.25
CA THR A 151 -12.53 -15.05 0.38
C THR A 151 -13.12 -14.24 -0.77
N LEU A 152 -14.17 -14.76 -1.39
CA LEU A 152 -14.93 -14.10 -2.45
C LEU A 152 -16.43 -14.22 -2.19
N ASP A 153 -17.12 -13.09 -2.02
CA ASP A 153 -18.58 -13.07 -1.93
C ASP A 153 -19.20 -12.55 -3.24
N LEU A 154 -19.84 -13.47 -3.95
CA LEU A 154 -20.60 -13.26 -5.18
C LEU A 154 -22.11 -13.41 -4.94
N SER A 155 -22.56 -13.58 -3.70
CA SER A 155 -23.97 -13.81 -3.38
C SER A 155 -24.85 -12.65 -3.88
N LYS A 156 -26.11 -12.96 -4.18
CA LYS A 156 -27.08 -11.97 -4.70
C LYS A 156 -26.65 -11.29 -6.02
N ASN A 157 -25.78 -11.92 -6.81
CA ASN A 157 -25.57 -11.61 -8.22
C ASN A 157 -26.40 -12.55 -9.11
N ARG A 158 -26.43 -12.30 -10.42
CA ARG A 158 -27.21 -13.09 -11.41
C ARG A 158 -26.28 -13.82 -12.37
N LEU A 159 -25.43 -14.68 -11.82
CA LEU A 159 -24.42 -15.39 -12.59
C LEU A 159 -25.05 -16.30 -13.65
N THR A 160 -24.52 -16.20 -14.86
CA THR A 160 -24.81 -17.01 -16.03
C THR A 160 -23.48 -17.44 -16.64
N PHE A 161 -23.45 -18.62 -17.21
CA PHE A 161 -22.25 -19.18 -17.83
C PHE A 161 -22.56 -19.54 -19.28
N HIS A 162 -21.58 -19.36 -20.16
CA HIS A 162 -21.73 -19.68 -21.58
C HIS A 162 -22.01 -21.19 -21.77
N ASP A 163 -21.32 -22.03 -20.99
CA ASP A 163 -21.51 -23.46 -20.96
C ASP A 163 -21.15 -24.03 -19.57
N SER A 164 -21.38 -25.33 -19.40
CA SER A 164 -21.04 -26.03 -18.16
C SER A 164 -19.53 -26.03 -17.87
N CYS A 165 -18.68 -25.94 -18.89
CA CYS A 165 -17.23 -26.03 -18.73
C CYS A 165 -16.67 -24.79 -18.03
N GLU A 166 -17.11 -23.59 -18.43
CA GLU A 166 -16.71 -22.33 -17.80
C GLU A 166 -17.03 -22.32 -16.30
N CYS A 167 -18.22 -22.79 -15.93
CA CYS A 167 -18.63 -22.91 -14.53
C CYS A 167 -17.83 -23.99 -13.76
N LEU A 168 -17.58 -25.14 -14.39
CA LEU A 168 -16.79 -26.22 -13.79
C LEU A 168 -15.33 -25.81 -13.58
N GLU A 169 -14.73 -25.08 -14.51
CA GLU A 169 -13.38 -24.54 -14.38
C GLU A 169 -13.30 -23.54 -13.22
N LEU A 170 -14.25 -22.61 -13.12
CA LEU A 170 -14.31 -21.67 -12.00
C LEU A 170 -14.39 -22.39 -10.65
N ASN A 171 -15.29 -23.38 -10.54
CA ASN A 171 -15.39 -24.22 -9.34
C ASN A 171 -14.09 -25.00 -9.06
N ALA A 172 -13.43 -25.52 -10.10
CA ALA A 172 -12.16 -26.22 -9.98
C ALA A 172 -11.06 -25.28 -9.45
N TRP A 173 -10.96 -24.05 -9.98
CA TRP A 173 -10.02 -23.03 -9.51
C TRP A 173 -10.26 -22.66 -8.04
N ILE A 174 -11.51 -22.35 -7.67
CA ILE A 174 -11.91 -22.02 -6.29
C ILE A 174 -11.49 -23.15 -5.35
N LYS A 175 -11.75 -24.41 -5.71
CA LYS A 175 -11.39 -25.57 -4.91
C LYS A 175 -9.88 -25.78 -4.84
N PHE A 176 -9.17 -25.69 -5.97
CA PHE A 176 -7.72 -25.84 -6.06
C PHE A 176 -7.00 -24.85 -5.15
N ARG A 177 -7.50 -23.61 -5.11
CA ARG A 177 -6.94 -22.51 -4.32
C ARG A 177 -7.53 -22.38 -2.92
N LYS A 178 -8.49 -23.24 -2.56
CA LYS A 178 -9.20 -23.23 -1.28
C LYS A 178 -9.82 -21.85 -0.96
N ILE A 179 -10.33 -21.18 -1.99
CA ILE A 179 -11.02 -19.90 -1.84
C ILE A 179 -12.37 -20.17 -1.18
N LYS A 180 -12.63 -19.51 -0.06
CA LYS A 180 -13.95 -19.49 0.58
C LYS A 180 -14.87 -18.65 -0.28
N ILE A 181 -15.92 -19.27 -0.82
CA ILE A 181 -16.90 -18.58 -1.65
C ILE A 181 -18.25 -18.43 -0.94
N LEU A 182 -18.91 -17.30 -1.18
CA LEU A 182 -20.31 -17.07 -0.85
C LEU A 182 -21.07 -16.78 -2.16
N PRO A 183 -22.17 -17.49 -2.46
CA PRO A 183 -22.74 -18.60 -1.71
C PRO A 183 -21.77 -19.80 -1.68
N GLN A 184 -21.92 -20.71 -0.71
CA GLN A 184 -20.98 -21.82 -0.47
C GLN A 184 -20.70 -22.72 -1.70
N LYS A 185 -21.56 -22.67 -2.72
CA LYS A 185 -21.38 -23.38 -3.99
C LYS A 185 -21.94 -22.57 -5.15
N ILE A 186 -21.20 -22.49 -6.25
CA ILE A 186 -21.72 -22.02 -7.55
C ILE A 186 -22.36 -23.23 -8.25
N ILE A 187 -23.65 -23.09 -8.59
CA ILE A 187 -24.41 -24.13 -9.28
C ILE A 187 -24.17 -23.95 -10.79
N CYS A 188 -23.64 -24.99 -11.43
CA CYS A 188 -23.52 -25.06 -12.89
C CYS A 188 -24.79 -25.71 -13.44
N ASP A 189 -25.47 -25.04 -14.37
CA ASP A 189 -26.64 -25.62 -15.01
C ASP A 189 -26.23 -26.81 -15.89
N SER A 190 -26.91 -27.94 -15.74
CA SER A 190 -26.65 -29.18 -16.49
C SER A 190 -27.55 -29.31 -17.72
N SER A 191 -28.36 -28.29 -18.02
CA SER A 191 -29.43 -28.34 -19.02
C SER A 191 -28.97 -28.11 -20.47
N THR A 192 -27.77 -27.57 -20.71
CA THR A 192 -27.21 -27.41 -22.06
C THR A 192 -26.41 -28.65 -22.47
N SER A 193 -27.02 -29.44 -23.34
CA SER A 193 -26.54 -30.67 -23.98
C SER A 193 -25.14 -30.54 -24.61
N ASN A 194 -24.12 -30.99 -23.88
CA ASN A 194 -22.94 -31.71 -24.38
C ASN A 194 -22.04 -32.06 -23.18
N THR A 195 -22.54 -32.94 -22.31
CA THR A 195 -21.81 -33.48 -21.14
C THR A 195 -20.52 -34.23 -21.52
N ASP A 196 -20.30 -34.47 -22.81
CA ASP A 196 -19.12 -35.19 -23.35
C ASP A 196 -17.93 -34.28 -23.69
N LYS A 197 -18.08 -32.94 -23.70
CA LYS A 197 -16.98 -32.01 -24.06
C LYS A 197 -16.04 -31.71 -22.90
N CYS A 198 -16.54 -31.69 -21.68
CA CYS A 198 -15.77 -31.46 -20.46
C CYS A 198 -15.94 -32.67 -19.54
N SER A 199 -15.48 -33.82 -20.05
CA SER A 199 -15.61 -35.11 -19.38
C SER A 199 -14.97 -35.05 -18.00
N VAL A 200 -15.82 -35.28 -17.00
CA VAL A 200 -15.59 -35.28 -15.55
C VAL A 200 -14.58 -36.36 -15.08
N THR A 201 -13.88 -37.02 -16.00
CA THR A 201 -12.87 -38.06 -15.72
C THR A 201 -11.45 -37.51 -15.50
N GLN A 202 -11.24 -36.19 -15.63
CA GLN A 202 -9.93 -35.55 -15.52
C GLN A 202 -9.65 -35.04 -14.10
N SER A 203 -8.37 -35.02 -13.70
CA SER A 203 -7.95 -34.47 -12.41
C SER A 203 -8.32 -32.98 -12.31
N LEU A 204 -8.51 -32.47 -11.09
CA LEU A 204 -8.90 -31.07 -10.86
C LEU A 204 -7.99 -30.06 -11.58
N GLU A 205 -6.71 -30.40 -11.73
CA GLU A 205 -5.68 -29.58 -12.40
C GLU A 205 -5.84 -29.56 -13.93
N GLN A 206 -6.35 -30.63 -14.54
CA GLN A 206 -6.56 -30.72 -15.99
C GLN A 206 -7.76 -29.90 -16.47
N LEU A 207 -8.70 -29.56 -15.57
CA LEU A 207 -9.82 -28.66 -15.86
C LEU A 207 -9.41 -27.18 -15.93
N ILE A 208 -8.27 -26.80 -15.36
CA ILE A 208 -7.83 -25.40 -15.28
C ILE A 208 -7.14 -25.02 -16.59
N SER A 209 -7.65 -24.00 -17.27
CA SER A 209 -7.08 -23.55 -18.53
C SER A 209 -5.73 -22.86 -18.36
N ASN A 210 -4.94 -22.86 -19.44
CA ASN A 210 -3.70 -22.08 -19.51
C ASN A 210 -3.93 -20.58 -19.32
N GLU A 211 -5.11 -20.06 -19.71
CA GLU A 211 -5.48 -18.67 -19.49
C GLU A 211 -5.59 -18.37 -17.99
N THR A 212 -6.29 -19.21 -17.25
CA THR A 212 -6.45 -19.11 -15.80
C THR A 212 -5.11 -19.18 -15.07
N LEU A 213 -4.24 -20.13 -15.45
CA LEU A 213 -2.89 -20.24 -14.89
C LEU A 213 -2.04 -19.00 -15.20
N ARG A 214 -2.04 -18.52 -16.45
CA ARG A 214 -1.29 -17.32 -16.85
C ARG A 214 -1.75 -16.07 -16.12
N ALA A 215 -3.06 -15.88 -15.94
CA ALA A 215 -3.60 -14.75 -15.19
C ALA A 215 -3.12 -14.77 -13.73
N TYR A 216 -3.08 -15.95 -13.10
CA TYR A 216 -2.51 -16.11 -11.77
C TYR A 216 -1.01 -15.85 -11.70
N ASP A 217 -0.23 -16.44 -12.61
CA ASP A 217 1.22 -16.29 -12.66
C ASP A 217 1.63 -14.83 -12.91
N ASN A 218 0.91 -14.12 -13.79
CA ASN A 218 1.12 -12.69 -14.02
C ASN A 218 0.95 -11.89 -12.73
N CYS A 219 -0.12 -12.14 -11.96
CA CYS A 219 -0.31 -11.49 -10.67
C CYS A 219 0.81 -11.85 -9.67
N LYS A 220 1.19 -13.13 -9.57
CA LYS A 220 2.28 -13.54 -8.66
C LYS A 220 3.61 -12.92 -9.02
N ASN A 221 3.91 -12.80 -10.31
CA ASN A 221 5.12 -12.15 -10.79
C ASN A 221 5.14 -10.66 -10.39
N ASN A 222 4.00 -9.96 -10.49
CA ASN A 222 3.90 -8.56 -10.03
C ASN A 222 4.25 -8.45 -8.53
N ILE A 223 3.69 -9.31 -7.67
CA ILE A 223 4.02 -9.33 -6.24
C ILE A 223 5.52 -9.58 -5.99
N VAL A 224 6.12 -10.52 -6.73
CA VAL A 224 7.54 -10.83 -6.59
C VAL A 224 8.39 -9.61 -6.98
N MET A 225 8.09 -8.99 -8.12
CA MET A 225 8.80 -7.80 -8.61
C MET A 225 8.64 -6.62 -7.64
N HIS A 226 7.44 -6.39 -7.11
CA HIS A 226 7.18 -5.36 -6.10
C HIS A 226 8.01 -5.57 -4.84
N ASN A 227 8.02 -6.80 -4.30
CA ASN A 227 8.81 -7.15 -3.13
C ASN A 227 10.32 -6.99 -3.37
N GLN A 228 10.81 -7.33 -4.57
CA GLN A 228 12.20 -7.10 -4.96
C GLN A 228 12.53 -5.61 -5.05
N MET A 229 11.61 -4.79 -5.56
CA MET A 229 11.76 -3.34 -5.62
C MET A 229 11.86 -2.72 -4.22
N ILE A 230 10.97 -3.11 -3.29
CA ILE A 230 11.02 -2.65 -1.90
C ILE A 230 12.35 -3.04 -1.26
N ARG A 231 12.77 -4.31 -1.37
CA ARG A 231 14.04 -4.79 -0.81
C ARG A 231 15.22 -3.98 -1.34
N THR A 232 15.29 -3.81 -2.65
CA THR A 232 16.35 -3.02 -3.31
C THR A 232 16.38 -1.60 -2.78
N ARG A 233 15.23 -0.93 -2.70
CA ARG A 233 15.11 0.43 -2.15
C ARG A 233 15.58 0.50 -0.70
N THR A 234 15.17 -0.43 0.15
CA THR A 234 15.59 -0.47 1.56
C THR A 234 17.11 -0.66 1.69
N THR A 235 17.70 -1.55 0.90
CA THR A 235 19.16 -1.77 0.88
C THR A 235 19.90 -0.49 0.49
N TRP A 236 19.46 0.22 -0.55
CA TRP A 236 20.10 1.45 -0.99
C TRP A 236 19.95 2.62 0.00
N ILE A 237 18.82 2.69 0.72
CA ILE A 237 18.64 3.65 1.82
C ILE A 237 19.65 3.38 2.94
N VAL A 238 19.82 2.12 3.34
CA VAL A 238 20.79 1.73 4.37
C VAL A 238 22.21 2.06 3.93
N VAL A 239 22.59 1.68 2.70
CA VAL A 239 23.91 1.99 2.12
C VAL A 239 24.17 3.50 2.13
N SER A 240 23.22 4.29 1.64
CA SER A 240 23.34 5.76 1.59
C SER A 240 23.48 6.36 2.99
N SER A 241 22.72 5.84 3.96
CA SER A 241 22.79 6.28 5.36
C SER A 241 24.15 5.98 5.97
N CYS A 242 24.73 4.81 5.70
CA CYS A 242 26.09 4.47 6.15
C CYS A 242 27.15 5.41 5.57
N PHE A 243 27.07 5.75 4.27
CA PHE A 243 27.98 6.72 3.65
C PHE A 243 27.88 8.10 4.31
N ILE A 244 26.67 8.58 4.61
CA ILE A 244 26.46 9.85 5.31
C ILE A 244 27.13 9.83 6.69
N VAL A 245 26.97 8.75 7.46
CA VAL A 245 27.60 8.59 8.78
C VAL A 245 29.13 8.63 8.68
N ILE A 246 29.71 7.95 7.68
CA ILE A 246 31.17 7.96 7.44
C ILE A 246 31.64 9.37 7.09
N ILE A 247 30.93 10.09 6.23
CA ILE A 247 31.27 11.47 5.85
C ILE A 247 31.24 12.38 7.08
N ILE A 248 30.19 12.28 7.92
CA ILE A 248 30.10 13.06 9.16
C ILE A 248 31.27 12.74 10.09
N ALA A 249 31.64 11.47 10.24
CA ALA A 249 32.77 11.06 11.07
C ALA A 249 34.10 11.66 10.55
N LEU A 250 34.33 11.66 9.24
CA LEU A 250 35.51 12.26 8.62
C LEU A 250 35.56 13.78 8.83
N ILE A 251 34.41 14.46 8.71
CA ILE A 251 34.30 15.90 8.99
C ILE A 251 34.65 16.18 10.46
N VAL A 252 34.09 15.41 11.40
CA VAL A 252 34.38 15.55 12.84
C VAL A 252 35.87 15.32 13.12
N LEU A 253 36.47 14.26 12.56
CA LEU A 253 37.90 13.99 12.70
C LEU A 253 38.76 15.12 12.12
N PHE A 254 38.39 15.67 10.97
CA PHE A 254 39.07 16.82 10.36
C PHE A 254 38.97 18.07 11.25
N LEU A 255 37.80 18.35 11.85
CA LEU A 255 37.61 19.46 12.77
C LEU A 255 38.44 19.28 14.06
N ILE A 256 38.51 18.06 14.61
CA ILE A 256 39.35 17.72 15.76
C ILE A 256 40.84 17.91 15.41
N TYR A 257 41.27 17.39 14.26
CA TYR A 257 42.63 17.56 13.76
C TYR A 257 43.00 19.05 13.64
N LYS A 258 42.14 19.85 12.99
CA LYS A 258 42.33 21.29 12.83
C LYS A 258 42.39 22.02 14.18
N ARG A 259 41.54 21.64 15.14
CA ARG A 259 41.55 22.18 16.50
C ARG A 259 42.85 21.84 17.23
N ASN A 260 43.33 20.61 17.12
CA ASN A 260 44.57 20.15 17.73
C ASN A 260 45.81 20.81 17.09
N ALA A 261 45.83 20.98 15.77
CA ALA A 261 46.89 21.70 15.07
C ALA A 261 46.99 23.16 15.54
N LYS A 262 45.85 23.86 15.68
CA LYS A 262 45.81 25.24 16.19
C LYS A 262 46.28 25.34 17.65
N ARG A 263 45.92 24.36 18.50
CA ARG A 263 46.43 24.27 19.88
C ARG A 263 47.94 24.09 19.91
N LYS A 264 48.49 23.17 19.11
CA LYS A 264 49.94 22.94 19.03
C LYS A 264 50.70 24.19 18.59
N PHE A 265 50.15 24.96 17.65
CA PHE A 265 50.74 26.23 17.22
C PHE A 265 50.72 27.30 18.32
N ARG A 266 49.60 27.44 19.07
CA ARG A 266 49.53 28.34 20.24
C ARG A 266 50.56 27.96 21.31
N ASN A 267 50.62 26.70 21.70
CA ASN A 267 51.56 26.22 22.72
C ASN A 267 53.03 26.47 22.30
N LYS A 268 53.38 26.27 21.02
CA LYS A 268 54.72 26.61 20.51
C LYS A 268 55.02 28.11 20.62
N LYS A 269 54.04 28.97 20.32
CA LYS A 269 54.20 30.43 20.40
C LYS A 269 54.35 30.91 21.85
N GLU A 270 53.59 30.34 22.77
CA GLU A 270 53.71 30.60 24.21
C GLU A 270 55.06 30.14 24.77
N LEU A 271 55.54 28.95 24.39
CA LEU A 271 56.84 28.44 24.80
C LEU A 271 57.99 29.33 24.28
N ALA A 272 57.94 29.74 23.01
CA ALA A 272 58.93 30.66 22.44
C ALA A 272 58.95 32.03 23.15
N ALA A 273 57.78 32.58 23.49
CA ALA A 273 57.69 33.83 24.26
C ALA A 273 58.27 33.66 25.68
N SER A 274 58.00 32.53 26.35
CA SER A 274 58.58 32.25 27.68
C SER A 274 60.10 32.12 27.65
N HIS A 275 60.67 31.48 26.62
CA HIS A 275 62.12 31.39 26.46
C HIS A 275 62.75 32.77 26.24
N GLN A 276 62.15 33.60 25.39
CA GLN A 276 62.63 34.97 25.14
C GLN A 276 62.63 35.83 26.43
N VAL A 277 61.58 35.74 27.24
CA VAL A 277 61.51 36.43 28.54
C VAL A 277 62.58 35.92 29.52
N ASN A 278 62.80 34.60 29.56
CA ASN A 278 63.85 34.02 30.41
C ASN A 278 65.26 34.43 29.97
N ASP A 279 65.51 34.50 28.66
CA ASP A 279 66.80 34.94 28.10
C ASP A 279 67.04 36.43 28.41
N GLU A 280 66.02 37.28 28.33
CA GLU A 280 66.10 38.70 28.75
C GLU A 280 66.42 38.83 30.25
N LEU A 281 65.75 38.05 31.11
CA LEU A 281 66.01 38.04 32.56
C LEU A 281 67.43 37.60 32.91
N LEU A 282 67.95 36.55 32.25
CA LEU A 282 69.33 36.07 32.43
C LEU A 282 70.35 37.14 32.00
N ASN A 283 70.08 37.86 30.92
CA ASN A 283 70.96 38.90 30.42
C ASN A 283 71.01 40.12 31.37
N ILE A 284 69.88 40.49 31.97
CA ILE A 284 69.79 41.54 33.00
C ILE A 284 70.58 41.17 34.25
N ASN A 285 70.47 39.92 34.73
CA ASN A 285 71.20 39.46 35.91
C ASN A 285 72.72 39.40 35.68
N SER A 286 73.15 38.97 34.48
CA SER A 286 74.56 38.99 34.04
C SER A 286 75.17 40.40 34.02
N ILE A 287 74.38 41.44 33.71
CA ILE A 287 74.82 42.83 33.72
C ILE A 287 75.00 43.37 35.15
N ASN A 288 74.17 42.90 36.10
CA ASN A 288 74.24 43.32 37.50
C ASN A 288 75.40 42.68 38.27
N ASP A 289 75.84 41.47 37.91
CA ASP A 289 76.99 40.80 38.56
C ASP A 289 78.37 41.34 38.11
N LYS A 290 78.43 42.27 37.15
CA LYS A 290 79.69 42.89 36.64
C LYS A 290 79.95 44.32 37.15
N LYS A 291 79.21 44.78 38.16
CA LYS A 291 79.43 46.06 38.85
C LYS A 291 79.86 45.83 40.29
#